data_AF-A0A921ZCU6-F1
#
_entry.id   AF-A0A921ZCU6-F1
#
_cell.length_a   1.000
_cell.length_b   1.000
_cell.length_c   1.000
_cell.angle_alpha   90.00
_cell.angle_beta   90.00
_cell.angle_gamma   90.00
#
_symmetry.space_group_name_H-M   'P 1'
#
loop_
_entity.id
_entity.type
_entity.pdbx_description
1 polymer ?
#
loop_
_entity_poly.entity_id
_entity_poly.type
_entity_poly.pdbx_seq_one_letter_code
_entity_poly.pdbx_strand_id
1 'polypeptide(L)'
;MYRVCINNIGQYEDEKSTAMEEIEGQAIVVTTRSQVTHQNDSVIYCWIPSSCIAAIFCMYNIVHAAIITDGFFRTCNQYRGYLVREMRASGDQATAIHFRLNCQAIYDFMDYIQRGISSSRGGDYINTGVSLQLALITAWAAVGLWVAVVVYAAIRAYRERHVLTCCGN
;
A
#
# COMPACT_ATOMS: atom_id res chain seq x y z
N MET A 1 15.87 -21.71 20.51
CA MET A 1 16.85 -21.90 19.42
C MET A 1 16.11 -22.36 18.19
N TYR A 2 15.92 -21.49 17.19
CA TYR A 2 15.47 -21.93 15.86
C TYR A 2 16.71 -22.37 15.08
N ARG A 3 16.73 -23.61 14.58
CA ARG A 3 17.80 -24.06 13.68
C ARG A 3 17.42 -23.70 12.26
N VAL A 4 18.29 -22.97 11.57
CA VAL A 4 18.16 -22.66 10.15
C VAL A 4 18.72 -23.84 9.37
N CYS A 5 17.87 -24.60 8.69
CA CYS A 5 18.32 -25.62 7.75
C CYS A 5 18.69 -24.93 6.43
N ILE A 6 19.97 -24.63 6.23
CA ILE A 6 20.48 -24.19 4.92
C ILE A 6 20.72 -25.45 4.09
N ASN A 7 19.73 -25.86 3.28
CA ASN A 7 19.83 -27.06 2.43
C ASN A 7 20.63 -26.82 1.13
N ASN A 8 21.14 -25.61 0.89
CA ASN A 8 21.93 -25.26 -0.30
C ASN A 8 23.12 -24.35 0.05
N ILE A 9 23.98 -24.80 0.97
CA ILE A 9 25.31 -24.22 1.20
C ILE A 9 26.15 -24.51 -0.07
N GLY A 10 26.02 -23.67 -1.11
CA GLY A 10 26.77 -23.85 -2.35
C GLY A 10 26.22 -23.15 -3.58
N GLN A 11 24.94 -22.76 -3.60
CA GLN A 11 24.34 -22.08 -4.77
C GLN A 11 24.68 -20.58 -4.89
N TYR A 12 25.31 -20.00 -3.88
CA TYR A 12 25.80 -18.63 -3.87
C TYR A 12 27.31 -18.55 -3.56
N GLU A 13 28.07 -19.60 -3.91
CA GLU A 13 29.52 -19.48 -3.98
C GLU A 13 29.85 -18.74 -5.28
N ASP A 14 30.40 -17.54 -5.18
CA ASP A 14 30.96 -16.81 -6.33
C ASP A 14 32.22 -17.53 -6.86
N GLU A 15 32.65 -17.13 -8.06
CA GLU A 15 33.71 -17.74 -8.88
C GLU A 15 34.94 -18.22 -8.07
N LYS A 16 35.22 -19.52 -8.12
CA LYS A 16 36.35 -20.13 -7.40
C LYS A 16 37.66 -19.70 -8.05
N SER A 17 38.37 -18.74 -7.45
CA SER A 17 39.73 -18.42 -7.86
C SER A 17 40.70 -19.44 -7.26
N THR A 18 41.28 -20.27 -8.12
CA THR A 18 42.38 -21.19 -7.77
C THR A 18 43.70 -20.55 -8.16
N ALA A 19 44.56 -20.23 -7.19
CA ALA A 19 45.94 -19.86 -7.45
C ALA A 19 46.84 -21.08 -7.19
N MET A 20 47.74 -21.38 -8.13
CA MET A 20 48.76 -22.41 -7.98
C MET A 20 50.13 -21.73 -7.94
N GLU A 21 50.92 -22.05 -6.93
CA GLU A 21 52.31 -21.65 -6.82
C GLU A 21 53.15 -22.90 -6.52
N GLU A 22 54.30 -23.01 -7.19
CA GLU A 22 55.21 -24.15 -7.06
C GLU A 22 56.47 -23.71 -6.33
N ILE A 23 56.72 -24.32 -5.16
CA ILE A 23 57.93 -24.06 -4.36
C ILE A 23 58.63 -25.40 -4.15
N GLU A 24 59.92 -25.47 -4.51
CA GLU A 24 60.80 -26.64 -4.33
C GLU A 24 60.22 -27.98 -4.89
N GLY A 25 59.56 -27.93 -6.05
CA GLY A 25 59.01 -29.12 -6.73
C GLY A 25 57.75 -29.69 -6.07
N GLN A 26 57.14 -28.96 -5.12
CA GLN A 26 55.82 -29.25 -4.58
C GLN A 26 54.82 -28.18 -5.06
N ALA A 27 53.78 -28.62 -5.75
CA ALA A 27 52.69 -27.74 -6.17
C ALA A 27 51.72 -27.54 -5.01
N ILE A 28 51.59 -26.30 -4.52
CA ILE A 28 50.64 -25.95 -3.46
C ILE A 28 49.45 -25.26 -4.12
N VAL A 29 48.29 -25.92 -4.07
CA VAL A 29 47.04 -25.39 -4.63
C VAL A 29 46.30 -24.65 -3.54
N VAL A 30 46.30 -23.32 -3.59
CA VAL A 30 45.54 -22.48 -2.66
C VAL A 30 44.18 -22.18 -3.29
N THR A 31 43.15 -22.83 -2.77
CA THR A 31 41.75 -22.54 -3.10
C THR A 31 41.21 -21.54 -2.10
N THR A 32 41.21 -20.25 -2.45
CA THR A 32 40.55 -19.23 -1.64
C THR A 32 39.05 -19.30 -1.89
N ARG A 33 38.28 -19.78 -0.89
CA ARG A 33 36.83 -19.61 -0.87
C ARG A 33 36.51 -18.28 -0.21
N SER A 34 36.24 -17.24 -1.00
CA SER A 34 35.60 -16.05 -0.47
C SER A 34 34.13 -16.37 -0.25
N GLN A 35 33.73 -16.61 1.01
CA GLN A 35 32.34 -16.39 1.36
C GLN A 35 32.11 -14.88 1.20
N VAL A 36 31.34 -14.49 0.19
CA VAL A 36 30.72 -13.17 0.19
C VAL A 36 29.70 -13.22 1.31
N THR A 37 30.15 -12.92 2.53
CA THR A 37 29.27 -12.47 3.61
C THR A 37 28.72 -11.14 3.09
N HIS A 38 27.69 -11.23 2.25
CA HIS A 38 26.98 -10.06 1.75
C HIS A 38 26.52 -9.36 3.02
N GLN A 39 27.20 -8.28 3.38
CA GLN A 39 26.94 -7.49 4.58
C GLN A 39 25.47 -7.13 4.58
N ASN A 40 24.68 -7.93 5.29
CA ASN A 40 23.28 -7.83 5.67
C ASN A 40 22.76 -9.24 6.03
N ASP A 41 23.43 -9.91 6.98
CA ASP A 41 22.79 -10.89 7.87
C ASP A 41 21.77 -10.20 8.82
N SER A 42 21.13 -9.12 8.35
CA SER A 42 20.02 -8.47 8.99
C SER A 42 18.77 -9.29 8.69
N VAL A 43 18.50 -10.22 9.60
CA VAL A 43 17.19 -10.86 9.77
C VAL A 43 16.88 -11.85 8.66
N ILE A 44 16.68 -13.11 9.07
CA ILE A 44 15.98 -14.14 8.30
C ILE A 44 14.54 -13.63 8.07
N TYR A 45 14.38 -12.70 7.12
CA TYR A 45 13.09 -12.32 6.58
C TYR A 45 12.69 -13.47 5.67
N CYS A 46 12.04 -14.46 6.26
CA CYS A 46 11.25 -15.35 5.45
C CYS A 46 10.22 -14.46 4.71
N TRP A 47 10.31 -14.40 3.39
CA TRP A 47 9.39 -13.61 2.56
C TRP A 47 7.93 -14.01 2.79
N ILE A 48 7.70 -15.23 3.28
CA ILE A 48 6.39 -15.79 3.59
C ILE A 48 5.66 -14.95 4.66
N PRO A 49 6.15 -14.78 5.92
CA PRO A 49 5.54 -13.87 6.88
C PRO A 49 5.31 -12.45 6.36
N SER A 50 6.29 -11.87 5.65
CA SER A 50 6.15 -10.51 5.10
C SER A 50 5.03 -10.42 4.05
N SER A 51 4.88 -11.45 3.22
CA SER A 51 3.81 -11.57 2.23
C SER A 51 2.45 -11.76 2.89
N CYS A 52 2.37 -12.54 3.98
CA CYS A 52 1.14 -12.72 4.75
C CYS A 52 0.69 -11.40 5.39
N ILE A 53 1.61 -10.66 6.02
CA ILE A 53 1.31 -9.36 6.63
C ILE A 53 0.89 -8.34 5.57
N ALA A 54 1.62 -8.28 4.45
CA ALA A 54 1.26 -7.40 3.33
C ALA A 54 -0.14 -7.70 2.77
N ALA A 55 -0.52 -8.98 2.68
CA ALA A 55 -1.86 -9.39 2.24
C ALA A 55 -2.95 -8.90 3.21
N ILE A 56 -2.72 -8.98 4.52
CA ILE A 56 -3.66 -8.45 5.54
C ILE A 56 -3.83 -6.94 5.40
N PHE A 57 -2.74 -6.18 5.24
CA PHE A 57 -2.81 -4.74 5.02
C PHE A 57 -3.52 -4.39 3.71
N CYS A 58 -3.31 -5.16 2.64
CA CYS A 58 -4.02 -4.98 1.38
C CYS A 58 -5.54 -5.15 1.57
N MET A 59 -5.97 -6.22 2.25
CA MET A 59 -7.38 -6.45 2.58
C MET A 59 -7.98 -5.31 3.42
N TYR A 60 -7.24 -4.86 4.45
CA TYR A 60 -7.65 -3.72 5.27
C TYR A 60 -7.86 -2.46 4.44
N ASN A 61 -6.92 -2.12 3.54
CA ASN A 61 -7.02 -0.92 2.72
C ASN A 61 -8.19 -1.01 1.72
N ILE A 62 -8.48 -2.19 1.17
CA ILE A 62 -9.65 -2.38 0.29
C ILE A 62 -10.94 -2.11 1.06
N VAL A 63 -11.09 -2.69 2.25
CA VAL A 63 -12.26 -2.46 3.10
C VAL A 63 -12.37 -0.98 3.47
N HIS A 64 -11.26 -0.35 3.85
CA HIS A 64 -11.24 1.06 4.19
C HIS A 64 -11.65 1.96 3.01
N ALA A 65 -11.11 1.73 1.82
CA ALA A 65 -11.46 2.48 0.61
C ALA A 65 -12.93 2.28 0.23
N ALA A 66 -13.46 1.06 0.40
CA ALA A 66 -14.87 0.76 0.17
C ALA A 66 -15.79 1.52 1.14
N ILE A 67 -15.44 1.55 2.44
CA ILE A 67 -16.21 2.29 3.45
C ILE A 67 -16.20 3.80 3.17
N ILE A 68 -15.03 4.39 2.84
CA ILE A 68 -14.95 5.81 2.47
C ILE A 68 -15.81 6.09 1.24
N THR A 69 -15.73 5.23 0.23
CA THR A 69 -16.46 5.41 -1.03
C THR A 69 -17.98 5.31 -0.83
N ASP A 70 -18.46 4.31 -0.07
CA ASP A 70 -19.89 4.18 0.27
C ASP A 70 -20.37 5.36 1.11
N GLY A 71 -19.59 5.77 2.11
CA GLY A 71 -19.88 6.96 2.93
C GLY A 71 -20.01 8.22 2.08
N PHE A 72 -19.08 8.44 1.15
CA PHE A 72 -19.11 9.58 0.22
C PHE A 72 -20.41 9.61 -0.60
N PHE A 73 -20.82 8.49 -1.20
CA PHE A 73 -22.04 8.45 -2.00
C PHE A 73 -23.33 8.58 -1.17
N ARG A 74 -23.38 7.94 0.01
CA ARG A 74 -24.55 8.02 0.90
C ARG A 74 -24.76 9.45 1.42
N THR A 75 -23.71 10.09 1.92
CA THR A 75 -23.80 11.47 2.41
C THR A 75 -24.16 12.42 1.28
N CYS A 76 -23.59 12.24 0.08
CA CYS A 76 -23.97 13.01 -1.10
C CYS A 76 -25.47 12.92 -1.40
N ASN A 77 -26.05 11.70 -1.37
CA ASN A 77 -27.49 11.53 -1.61
C ASN A 77 -28.36 12.15 -0.51
N GLN A 78 -27.93 12.11 0.74
CA GLN A 78 -28.61 12.79 1.85
C GLN A 78 -28.58 14.31 1.67
N TYR A 79 -27.43 14.87 1.29
CA TYR A 79 -27.27 16.30 1.07
C TYR A 79 -28.03 16.79 -0.15
N ARG A 80 -28.16 16.00 -1.22
CA ARG A 80 -29.07 16.31 -2.34
C ARG A 80 -30.50 16.55 -1.86
N GLY A 81 -31.03 15.62 -1.07
CA GLY A 81 -32.39 15.74 -0.54
C GLY A 81 -32.56 16.91 0.44
N TYR A 82 -31.53 17.21 1.24
CA TYR A 82 -31.53 18.36 2.13
C TYR A 82 -31.49 19.68 1.36
N LEU A 83 -30.61 19.80 0.36
CA LEU A 83 -30.44 21.01 -0.44
C LEU A 83 -31.70 21.40 -1.22
N VAL A 84 -32.42 20.42 -1.77
CA VAL A 84 -33.70 20.66 -2.46
C VAL A 84 -34.75 21.27 -1.52
N ARG A 85 -34.81 20.79 -0.27
CA ARG A 85 -35.72 21.32 0.74
C ARG A 85 -35.34 22.73 1.18
N GLU A 86 -34.05 22.97 1.42
CA GLU A 86 -33.55 24.26 1.89
C GLU A 86 -33.72 25.37 0.84
N MET A 87 -33.38 25.07 -0.42
CA MET A 87 -33.49 26.02 -1.53
C MET A 87 -34.94 26.26 -1.98
N ARG A 88 -35.92 25.57 -1.39
CA ARG A 88 -37.32 25.49 -1.88
C ARG A 88 -37.39 25.25 -3.39
N ALA A 89 -36.42 24.53 -3.94
CA ALA A 89 -36.32 24.29 -5.37
C ALA A 89 -37.51 23.43 -5.78
N SER A 90 -38.34 23.93 -6.69
CA SER A 90 -39.51 23.21 -7.21
C SER A 90 -39.44 23.10 -8.73
N GLY A 91 -40.04 22.02 -9.27
CA GLY A 91 -40.01 21.74 -10.72
C GLY A 91 -38.63 21.38 -11.25
N ASP A 92 -38.23 21.97 -12.37
CA ASP A 92 -37.05 21.60 -13.15
C ASP A 92 -35.71 21.84 -12.42
N GLN A 93 -35.69 22.76 -11.45
CA GLN A 93 -34.52 23.03 -10.63
C GLN A 93 -34.21 21.90 -9.65
N ALA A 94 -35.23 21.22 -9.12
CA ALA A 94 -35.04 20.08 -8.22
C ALA A 94 -34.48 18.86 -8.96
N THR A 95 -34.94 18.62 -10.20
CA THR A 95 -34.41 17.56 -11.07
C THR A 95 -32.99 17.85 -11.52
N ALA A 96 -32.63 19.10 -11.82
CA ALA A 96 -31.25 19.47 -12.12
C ALA A 96 -30.31 19.19 -10.93
N ILE A 97 -30.74 19.51 -9.70
CA ILE A 97 -29.96 19.25 -8.48
C ILE A 97 -29.81 17.76 -8.19
N HIS A 98 -30.86 16.97 -8.38
CA HIS A 98 -30.82 15.53 -8.12
C HIS A 98 -30.00 14.74 -9.15
N PHE A 99 -30.02 15.12 -10.42
CA PHE A 99 -29.47 14.28 -11.50
C PHE A 99 -28.19 14.81 -12.15
N ARG A 100 -27.92 16.13 -12.10
CA ARG A 100 -26.77 16.71 -12.83
C ARG A 100 -25.65 17.23 -11.95
N LEU A 101 -25.90 17.53 -10.68
CA LEU A 101 -24.84 18.00 -9.78
C LEU A 101 -23.96 16.84 -9.30
N ASN A 102 -22.66 16.96 -9.57
CA ASN A 102 -21.66 16.07 -9.00
C ASN A 102 -21.61 16.23 -7.47
N CYS A 103 -21.31 15.15 -6.75
CA CYS A 103 -21.22 15.14 -5.29
C CYS A 103 -20.24 16.19 -4.76
N GLN A 104 -19.13 16.42 -5.48
CA GLN A 104 -18.17 17.47 -5.15
C GLN A 104 -18.82 18.86 -5.07
N ALA A 105 -19.65 19.22 -6.05
CA ALA A 105 -20.32 20.51 -6.07
C ALA A 105 -21.35 20.64 -4.95
N ILE A 106 -22.03 19.54 -4.59
CA ILE A 106 -22.99 19.53 -3.47
C ILE A 106 -22.30 19.83 -2.14
N TYR A 107 -21.11 19.27 -1.89
CA TYR A 107 -20.34 19.58 -0.68
C TYR A 107 -19.90 21.05 -0.64
N ASP A 108 -19.47 21.60 -1.78
CA ASP A 108 -19.07 23.01 -1.90
C ASP A 108 -20.25 23.96 -1.61
N PHE A 109 -21.45 23.63 -2.13
CA PHE A 109 -22.68 24.38 -1.83
C PHE A 109 -23.08 24.30 -0.35
N MET A 110 -22.92 23.14 0.28
CA MET A 110 -23.24 22.96 1.71
C MET A 110 -22.33 23.82 2.61
N ASP A 111 -21.02 23.82 2.34
CA ASP A 111 -20.07 24.67 3.07
C ASP A 111 -20.40 26.16 2.94
N TYR A 112 -20.89 26.57 1.76
CA TYR A 112 -21.31 27.95 1.51
C TYR A 112 -22.57 28.34 2.30
N ILE A 113 -23.59 27.48 2.35
CA ILE A 113 -24.87 27.75 3.04
C ILE A 113 -24.68 27.77 4.56
N GLN A 114 -23.87 26.87 5.13
CA GLN A 114 -23.71 26.74 6.59
C GLN A 114 -23.00 27.94 7.27
N ARG A 115 -22.31 28.81 6.52
CA ARG A 115 -21.72 30.04 7.08
C ARG A 115 -22.74 31.03 7.65
N GLY A 116 -24.01 30.94 7.24
CA GLY A 116 -25.07 31.82 7.76
C GLY A 116 -25.30 31.73 9.27
N ILE A 117 -24.90 30.61 9.91
CA ILE A 117 -25.21 30.31 11.32
C ILE A 117 -23.97 30.49 12.23
N SER A 118 -22.75 30.37 11.69
CA SER A 118 -21.48 30.36 12.43
C SER A 118 -20.65 31.63 12.16
N SER A 119 -21.16 32.79 12.59
CA SER A 119 -20.42 34.06 12.50
C SER A 119 -19.80 34.43 13.85
N SER A 120 -18.52 34.08 14.10
CA SER A 120 -17.78 34.74 15.19
C SER A 120 -16.25 34.66 15.16
N ARG A 121 -15.60 33.76 14.41
CA ARG A 121 -14.13 33.68 14.46
C ARG A 121 -13.51 33.40 13.10
N GLY A 122 -12.53 34.21 12.73
CA GLY A 122 -11.96 34.29 11.40
C GLY A 122 -11.42 32.97 10.86
N GLY A 123 -11.69 32.74 9.58
CA GLY A 123 -10.62 32.93 8.61
C GLY A 123 -10.09 31.72 7.88
N ASP A 124 -10.45 30.48 8.28
CA ASP A 124 -10.02 29.29 7.53
C ASP A 124 -11.20 28.66 6.78
N TYR A 125 -11.09 28.70 5.46
CA TYR A 125 -11.96 27.98 4.53
C TYR A 125 -11.51 26.52 4.53
N ILE A 126 -12.31 25.63 5.13
CA ILE A 126 -12.13 24.19 4.90
C ILE A 126 -12.99 23.86 3.68
N ASN A 127 -12.34 23.55 2.56
CA ASN A 127 -13.07 23.05 1.40
C ASN A 127 -13.34 21.55 1.63
N THR A 128 -14.52 21.25 2.17
CA THR A 128 -14.95 19.88 2.49
C THR A 128 -14.99 19.02 1.22
N GLY A 129 -15.39 19.59 0.08
CA GLY A 129 -15.38 18.89 -1.20
C GLY A 129 -13.99 18.40 -1.61
N VAL A 130 -12.98 19.29 -1.54
CA VAL A 130 -11.58 18.96 -1.87
C VAL A 130 -10.98 17.97 -0.87
N SER A 131 -11.27 18.13 0.43
CA SER A 131 -10.75 17.22 1.45
C SER A 131 -11.29 15.79 1.29
N LEU A 132 -12.58 15.63 1.00
CA LEU A 132 -13.19 14.32 0.71
C LEU A 132 -12.65 13.69 -0.58
N GLN A 133 -12.37 14.50 -1.62
CA GLN A 133 -11.75 13.98 -2.83
C GLN A 133 -10.31 13.53 -2.61
N LEU A 134 -9.51 14.31 -1.89
CA LEU A 134 -8.16 13.90 -1.51
C LEU A 134 -8.20 12.63 -0.66
N ALA A 135 -9.13 12.50 0.28
CA ALA A 135 -9.31 11.28 1.05
C ALA A 135 -9.65 10.07 0.17
N LEU A 136 -10.55 10.22 -0.82
CA LEU A 136 -10.88 9.16 -1.77
C LEU A 136 -9.67 8.76 -2.62
N ILE A 137 -8.97 9.75 -3.20
CA ILE A 137 -7.80 9.51 -4.07
C ILE A 137 -6.68 8.84 -3.28
N THR A 138 -6.37 9.33 -2.08
CA THR A 138 -5.33 8.76 -1.21
C THR A 138 -5.66 7.36 -0.72
N ALA A 139 -6.93 7.08 -0.38
CA ALA A 139 -7.37 5.74 -0.01
C ALA A 139 -7.20 4.74 -1.16
N TRP A 140 -7.62 5.09 -2.38
CA TRP A 140 -7.43 4.22 -3.54
C TRP A 140 -5.96 4.11 -3.99
N ALA A 141 -5.18 5.17 -3.84
CA ALA A 141 -3.73 5.12 -4.08
C ALA A 141 -3.03 4.18 -3.07
N ALA A 142 -3.44 4.19 -1.81
CA ALA A 142 -2.94 3.27 -0.79
C ALA A 142 -3.27 1.81 -1.14
N VAL A 143 -4.48 1.52 -1.63
CA VAL A 143 -4.83 0.18 -2.15
C VAL A 143 -3.89 -0.22 -3.28
N GLY A 144 -3.67 0.65 -4.27
CA GLY A 144 -2.76 0.37 -5.39
C GLY A 144 -1.33 0.08 -4.92
N LEU A 145 -0.83 0.85 -3.95
CA LEU A 145 0.49 0.65 -3.35
C LEU A 145 0.60 -0.70 -2.64
N TRP A 146 -0.40 -1.07 -1.83
CA TRP A 146 -0.39 -2.36 -1.12
C TRP A 146 -0.55 -3.55 -2.06
N VAL A 147 -1.33 -3.43 -3.14
CA VAL A 147 -1.41 -4.45 -4.20
C VAL A 147 -0.04 -4.64 -4.84
N ALA A 148 0.67 -3.54 -5.18
CA ALA A 148 2.01 -3.63 -5.73
C ALA A 148 2.97 -4.33 -4.75
N VAL A 149 2.96 -3.95 -3.46
CA VAL A 149 3.80 -4.60 -2.43
C VAL A 149 3.51 -6.10 -2.33
N VAL A 150 2.24 -6.51 -2.33
CA VAL A 150 1.86 -7.93 -2.30
C VAL A 150 2.35 -8.66 -3.54
N VAL A 151 2.21 -8.07 -4.73
CA VAL A 151 2.70 -8.67 -6.00
C VAL A 151 4.22 -8.82 -5.98
N TYR A 152 4.96 -7.78 -5.57
CA TYR A 152 6.41 -7.84 -5.45
C TYR A 152 6.86 -8.90 -4.43
N ALA A 153 6.23 -8.94 -3.26
CA ALA A 153 6.52 -9.94 -2.23
C ALA A 153 6.21 -11.36 -2.71
N ALA A 154 5.10 -11.56 -3.43
CA ALA A 154 4.71 -12.87 -3.98
C ALA A 154 5.65 -13.33 -5.10
N ILE A 155 6.05 -12.45 -6.02
CA ILE A 155 7.02 -12.77 -7.09
C ILE A 155 8.36 -13.16 -6.47
N ARG A 156 8.81 -12.41 -5.46
CA ARG A 156 10.07 -12.69 -4.78
C ARG A 156 10.01 -14.00 -3.99
N ALA A 157 8.92 -14.24 -3.26
CA ALA A 157 8.67 -15.52 -2.58
C ALA A 157 8.63 -16.70 -3.57
N TYR A 158 8.03 -16.52 -4.76
CA TYR A 158 8.00 -17.55 -5.80
C TYR A 158 9.38 -17.84 -6.38
N ARG A 159 10.19 -16.80 -6.63
CA ARG A 159 11.56 -16.95 -7.16
C ARG A 159 12.49 -17.63 -6.15
N GLU A 160 12.36 -17.28 -4.87
CA GLU A 160 13.21 -17.80 -3.79
C GLU A 160 12.65 -19.08 -3.13
N ARG A 161 11.53 -19.63 -3.64
CA ARG A 161 10.86 -20.83 -3.10
C ARG A 161 11.76 -22.08 -3.00
N HIS A 162 12.79 -22.15 -3.83
CA HIS A 162 13.73 -23.28 -3.89
C HIS A 162 14.91 -23.12 -2.92
N VAL A 163 15.12 -21.91 -2.40
CA VAL A 163 16.29 -21.55 -1.58
C VAL A 163 15.92 -21.56 -0.09
N LEU A 164 14.65 -21.30 0.23
CA LEU A 164 14.16 -21.08 1.59
C LEU A 164 13.11 -22.14 1.97
N THR A 165 13.52 -23.39 2.13
CA THR A 165 12.71 -24.34 2.92
C THR A 165 12.85 -23.98 4.39
N CYS A 166 11.93 -23.16 4.91
CA CYS A 166 11.71 -23.07 6.35
C CYS A 166 11.19 -24.42 6.82
N CYS A 167 12.08 -25.27 7.32
CA CYS A 167 11.71 -26.53 7.96
C CYS A 167 10.83 -26.23 9.19
N GLY A 168 9.54 -26.51 9.08
CA GLY A 168 8.65 -26.76 10.21
C GLY A 168 8.63 -28.25 10.53
N ASN A 169 8.56 -28.57 11.83
CA ASN A 169 8.61 -29.88 12.49
C ASN A 169 8.17 -31.11 11.67
#